data_AF-A0A661F8K5-F1
#
_entry.id   AF-A0A661F8K5-F1
#
_cell.length_a   1.000
_cell.length_b   1.000
_cell.length_c   1.000
_cell.angle_alpha   90.00
_cell.angle_beta   90.00
_cell.angle_gamma   90.00
#
_symmetry.space_group_name_H-M   'P 1'
#
loop_
_entity.id
_entity.type
_entity.pdbx_description
1 polymer ?
#
loop_
_entity_poly.entity_id
_entity_poly.type
_entity_poly.pdbx_seq_one_letter_code
_entity_poly.pdbx_strand_id
1 'polypeptide(L)'
;MTAIITICLLFALFGLLLGFSSIRFRVEGDPIADQIDAVLPQTQCGQCSYPGCRPYAEAIAAGEADINQCPPGGEEGILQL
;
A
#
# COMPACT_ATOMS: atom_id res chain seq x y z
N MET A 1 -12.27 -37.61 15.69
CA MET A 1 -12.93 -37.15 14.44
C MET A 1 -13.65 -35.82 14.64
N THR A 2 -14.41 -35.63 15.71
CA THR A 2 -15.13 -34.38 16.04
C THR A 2 -14.23 -33.13 16.03
N ALA A 3 -13.07 -33.18 16.70
CA ALA A 3 -12.13 -32.04 16.76
C ALA A 3 -11.61 -31.60 15.36
N ILE A 4 -11.38 -32.57 14.46
CA ILE A 4 -10.92 -32.27 13.09
C ILE A 4 -12.02 -31.56 12.32
N ILE A 5 -13.25 -32.08 12.39
CA ILE A 5 -14.40 -31.53 11.68
C ILE A 5 -14.72 -30.11 12.17
N THR A 6 -14.69 -29.86 13.48
CA THR A 6 -14.96 -28.53 14.04
C THR A 6 -13.93 -27.51 13.59
N ILE A 7 -12.64 -27.88 13.59
CA ILE A 7 -11.57 -27.00 13.14
C ILE A 7 -11.71 -26.69 11.64
N CYS A 8 -11.96 -27.70 10.81
CA CYS A 8 -12.17 -27.51 9.37
C CYS A 8 -13.35 -26.58 9.07
N LEU A 9 -14.49 -26.75 9.75
CA LEU A 9 -15.66 -25.88 9.58
C LEU A 9 -15.36 -24.44 9.99
N LEU A 10 -14.62 -24.25 11.08
CA LEU A 10 -14.28 -22.92 11.58
C LEU A 10 -13.37 -22.17 10.60
N PHE A 11 -12.32 -22.83 10.07
CA PHE A 11 -11.47 -22.23 9.04
C PHE A 11 -12.23 -21.94 7.75
N ALA A 12 -13.12 -22.83 7.30
CA ALA A 12 -13.93 -22.59 6.11
C ALA A 12 -14.84 -21.37 6.30
N LEU A 13 -15.51 -21.26 7.46
CA LEU A 13 -16.38 -20.15 7.78
C LEU A 13 -15.62 -18.82 7.83
N PHE A 14 -14.56 -18.73 8.65
CA PHE A 14 -13.79 -17.50 8.81
C PHE A 14 -13.03 -17.12 7.54
N GLY A 15 -12.47 -18.09 6.82
CA GLY A 15 -11.78 -17.86 5.55
C GLY A 15 -12.71 -17.27 4.49
N LEU A 16 -13.92 -17.82 4.35
CA LEU A 16 -14.92 -17.31 3.39
C LEU A 16 -15.41 -15.91 3.80
N LEU A 17 -15.65 -15.69 5.09
CA LEU A 17 -16.12 -14.40 5.61
C LEU A 17 -15.07 -13.29 5.44
N LEU A 18 -13.82 -13.54 5.86
CA LEU A 18 -12.73 -12.57 5.70
C LEU A 18 -12.35 -12.35 4.22
N GLY A 19 -12.35 -13.42 3.42
CA GLY A 19 -12.12 -13.33 1.98
C GLY A 19 -13.19 -12.52 1.25
N PHE A 20 -14.47 -12.71 1.60
CA PHE A 20 -15.55 -11.89 1.06
C PHE A 20 -15.42 -10.43 1.51
N SER A 21 -15.08 -10.20 2.79
CA SER A 21 -14.88 -8.86 3.32
C SER A 21 -13.75 -8.10 2.61
N SER A 22 -12.63 -8.75 2.30
CA SER A 22 -11.49 -8.09 1.65
C SER A 22 -11.77 -7.68 0.19
N ILE A 23 -12.63 -8.42 -0.51
CA ILE A 23 -13.06 -8.07 -1.86
C ILE A 23 -14.12 -6.96 -1.82
N ARG A 24 -15.10 -7.09 -0.92
CA ARG A 24 -16.23 -6.15 -0.87
C ARG A 24 -15.85 -4.79 -0.31
N PHE A 25 -14.89 -4.74 0.62
CA PHE A 25 -14.44 -3.51 1.27
C PHE A 25 -13.02 -3.13 0.85
N ARG A 26 -12.59 -3.54 -0.35
CA ARG A 26 -11.37 -3.03 -0.94
C ARG A 26 -11.53 -1.51 -1.12
N VAL A 27 -10.62 -0.75 -0.54
CA VAL A 27 -10.53 0.69 -0.78
C VAL A 27 -9.70 0.87 -2.04
N GLU A 28 -10.32 1.35 -3.12
CA GLU A 28 -9.57 1.84 -4.28
C GLU A 28 -8.75 3.08 -3.86
N GLY A 29 -7.44 3.04 -4.09
CA GLY A 29 -6.53 4.16 -3.79
C GLY A 29 -6.70 5.32 -4.77
N ASP A 30 -6.06 6.45 -4.46
CA ASP A 30 -5.98 7.58 -5.39
C ASP A 30 -5.13 7.16 -6.62
N PRO A 31 -5.68 7.22 -7.85
CA PRO A 31 -4.96 6.81 -9.05
C PRO A 31 -3.69 7.65 -9.31
N ILE A 32 -3.61 8.89 -8.81
CA ILE A 32 -2.41 9.72 -8.90
C ILE A 32 -1.35 9.22 -7.92
N ALA A 33 -1.74 8.93 -6.67
CA ALA A 33 -0.84 8.34 -5.69
C ALA A 33 -0.31 6.97 -6.15
N ASP A 34 -1.14 6.16 -6.83
CA ASP A 34 -0.72 4.89 -7.43
C ASP A 34 0.38 5.07 -8.50
N GLN A 35 0.24 6.09 -9.35
CA GLN A 35 1.22 6.39 -10.40
C GLN A 35 2.54 6.88 -9.80
N ILE A 36 2.46 7.79 -8.83
CA ILE A 36 3.64 8.31 -8.11
C ILE A 36 4.35 7.17 -7.36
N ASP A 37 3.61 6.33 -6.64
CA ASP A 37 4.19 5.19 -5.91
C ASP A 37 4.88 4.22 -6.88
N ALA A 38 4.33 3.97 -8.06
CA ALA A 38 4.97 3.09 -9.05
C ALA A 38 6.32 3.62 -9.58
N VAL A 39 6.53 4.95 -9.54
CA VAL A 39 7.78 5.61 -9.97
C VAL A 39 8.82 5.66 -8.85
N LEU A 40 8.37 5.74 -7.59
CA LEU A 40 9.27 5.79 -6.44
C LEU A 40 10.16 4.54 -6.33
N PRO A 41 11.34 4.64 -5.71
CA PRO A 41 12.31 3.53 -5.65
C PRO A 41 11.88 2.33 -4.80
N GLN A 42 10.68 2.36 -4.19
CA GLN A 42 10.08 1.27 -3.40
C GLN A 42 10.98 0.70 -2.28
N THR A 43 11.94 1.48 -1.77
CA THR A 43 12.89 1.04 -0.74
C THR A 43 12.30 1.05 0.66
N GLN A 44 11.19 1.76 0.89
CA GLN A 44 10.58 1.93 2.21
C GLN A 44 11.55 2.38 3.30
N CYS A 45 12.54 3.20 2.93
CA CYS A 45 13.65 3.60 3.80
C CYS A 45 13.31 4.66 4.85
N GLY A 46 12.20 5.39 4.68
CA GLY A 46 11.71 6.40 5.63
C GLY A 46 12.53 7.70 5.70
N GLN A 47 13.44 7.94 4.75
CA GLN A 47 14.37 9.08 4.80
C GLN A 47 13.75 10.42 4.37
N CYS A 48 12.61 10.39 3.67
CA CYS A 48 11.88 11.56 3.19
C CYS A 48 10.88 12.11 4.21
N SER A 49 11.00 11.78 5.51
CA SER A 49 10.04 12.12 6.58
C SER A 49 8.66 11.44 6.52
N TYR A 50 8.44 10.56 5.55
CA TYR A 50 7.27 9.69 5.45
C TYR A 50 7.61 8.25 5.84
N PRO A 51 6.67 7.48 6.42
CA PRO A 51 6.92 6.11 6.86
C PRO A 51 7.16 5.10 5.72
N GLY A 52 6.95 5.51 4.46
CA GLY A 52 7.22 4.70 3.27
C GLY A 52 6.95 5.49 1.99
N CYS A 53 7.20 4.85 0.85
CA CYS A 53 6.95 5.36 -0.50
C CYS A 53 5.47 5.63 -0.74
N ARG A 54 4.58 4.75 -0.30
CA ARG A 54 3.13 4.93 -0.49
C ARG A 54 2.59 6.17 0.26
N PRO A 55 2.82 6.35 1.56
CA PRO A 55 2.43 7.57 2.27
C PRO A 55 3.05 8.85 1.69
N TYR A 56 4.27 8.78 1.17
CA TYR A 56 4.89 9.90 0.46
C TYR A 56 4.19 10.19 -0.87
N ALA A 57 3.84 9.15 -1.63
CA ALA A 57 3.11 9.28 -2.89
C ALA A 57 1.71 9.88 -2.69
N GLU A 58 1.02 9.48 -1.62
CA GLU A 58 -0.27 10.05 -1.21
C GLU A 58 -0.12 11.54 -0.84
N ALA A 59 0.93 11.90 -0.10
CA ALA A 59 1.19 13.29 0.26
C ALA A 59 1.56 14.17 -0.95
N ILE A 60 2.32 13.64 -1.91
CA ILE A 60 2.59 14.33 -3.19
C ILE A 60 1.27 14.50 -3.96
N ALA A 61 0.46 13.45 -4.09
CA ALA A 61 -0.83 13.52 -4.79
C ALA A 61 -1.79 14.53 -4.14
N ALA A 62 -1.74 14.66 -2.81
CA ALA A 62 -2.51 15.64 -2.05
C ALA A 62 -1.93 17.07 -2.11
N GLY A 63 -0.73 17.26 -2.67
CA GLY A 63 -0.03 18.55 -2.69
C GLY A 63 0.53 18.98 -1.32
N GLU A 64 0.68 18.04 -0.39
CA GLU A 64 1.19 18.25 0.97
C GLU A 64 2.72 18.06 1.05
N ALA A 65 3.34 17.45 0.04
CA ALA A 65 4.77 17.16 -0.03
C ALA A 65 5.39 17.64 -1.35
N ASP A 66 6.64 18.08 -1.29
CA ASP A 66 7.43 18.34 -2.50
C ASP A 66 7.96 17.01 -3.08
N ILE A 67 8.09 16.92 -4.41
CA ILE A 67 8.55 15.71 -5.11
C ILE A 67 10.03 15.36 -4.88
N ASN A 68 10.83 16.32 -4.39
CA ASN A 68 12.29 16.25 -4.31
C ASN A 68 12.84 15.78 -2.95
N GLN A 69 11.99 15.23 -2.09
CA GLN A 69 12.38 14.88 -0.71
C GLN A 69 12.93 13.45 -0.59
N CYS A 70 12.89 12.63 -1.65
CA CYS A 70 13.33 11.23 -1.64
C CYS A 70 14.84 11.09 -1.94
N PRO A 71 15.70 10.81 -0.93
CA PRO A 71 17.14 10.69 -1.17
C PRO A 71 17.55 9.54 -2.12
N PRO A 72 16.96 8.33 -2.04
CA PRO A 72 17.32 7.25 -2.97
C PRO A 72 16.73 7.44 -4.37
N GLY A 73 15.68 8.26 -4.53
CA GLY A 73 15.10 8.59 -5.84
C GLY A 73 15.96 9.61 -6.59
N GLY A 74 16.56 10.55 -5.87
CA GLY A 74 17.46 11.56 -6.44
C GLY A 74 16.83 12.34 -7.60
N GLU A 75 17.68 12.90 -8.45
CA GLU A 75 17.25 13.71 -9.60
C GLU A 75 16.52 12.89 -10.66
N GLU A 76 16.91 11.61 -10.84
CA GLU A 76 16.25 10.69 -11.77
C GLU A 76 14.80 10.42 -11.38
N GLY A 77 14.53 10.24 -10.08
CA GLY A 77 13.16 10.06 -9.57
C GLY A 77 12.30 11.31 -9.72
N ILE A 78 12.89 12.51 -9.64
CA ILE A 78 12.18 13.78 -9.87
C ILE A 78 11.77 13.92 -11.34
N LEU A 79 12.62 13.52 -12.29
CA LEU A 79 12.32 13.61 -13.72
C LEU A 79 11.20 12.67 -14.17
N GLN A 80 10.90 11.64 -13.37
CA GLN A 80 9.89 10.63 -13.65
C GLN A 80 8.53 10.95 -13.00
N LEU A 81 8.47 11.95 -12.12
CA LEU A 81 7.28 12.44 -11.42
C LEU A 81 6.70 13.68 -12.10
#